data_AF-L8J8E0-F1
#
_entry.id   AF-L8J8E0-F1
#
_cell.length_a   1.000
_cell.length_b   1.000
_cell.length_c   1.000
_cell.angle_alpha   90.00
_cell.angle_beta   90.00
_cell.angle_gamma   90.00
#
_symmetry.space_group_name_H-M   'P 1'
#
loop_
_entity.id
_entity.type
_entity.pdbx_description
1 polymer ?
#
loop_
_entity_poly.entity_id
_entity_poly.type
_entity_poly.pdbx_seq_one_letter_code
_entity_poly.pdbx_strand_id
1 'polypeptide(L)'
;MFKYGFIFNAKKLFLRIVRALKFWVDGLFLQKNIQTKVGKNKAMNFAGRNWYYSYRELFSIGTEKKFNKASNDIASRYALLTKSWNEDLNSQWTSRTYLSTKMILNATVLLKQREFAQESNLRVVVPYLEYYAVLSLLRGVVFMLPDKDWEDGKLIEISHAKAISLTCDWIAKFDQEKAKEVKSFCNQLKAQRELISYKAPASGDANLGFDYDIEYFATLLAEVAQFNSELLESSVKKNTSKDDHVLLNKHAEQVCNIEIEGFEFHDGEDSHRMDYVRRKQPHPLNLELFMTEGQVEDFIGAWDADDYEEGSEEQMFYSGSPSSWQDIFDVP
;
A
#
# COMPACT_ATOMS: atom_id res chain seq x y z
N MET A 1 -27.11 38.29 -25.76
CA MET A 1 -26.01 38.01 -26.71
C MET A 1 -24.71 37.95 -25.90
N PHE A 2 -24.38 36.79 -25.33
CA PHE A 2 -23.13 36.58 -24.58
C PHE A 2 -22.21 35.69 -25.42
N LYS A 3 -21.05 36.23 -25.82
CA LYS A 3 -19.98 35.49 -26.51
C LYS A 3 -19.01 34.96 -25.45
N TYR A 4 -18.95 33.64 -25.27
CA TYR A 4 -17.81 33.00 -24.62
C TYR A 4 -16.70 32.81 -25.64
N GLY A 5 -15.55 33.46 -25.41
CA GLY A 5 -14.33 33.24 -26.17
C GLY A 5 -13.54 32.08 -25.58
N PHE A 6 -13.39 30.99 -26.32
CA PHE A 6 -12.40 29.96 -26.03
C PHE A 6 -11.02 30.48 -26.45
N ILE A 7 -10.15 30.77 -25.49
CA ILE A 7 -8.73 31.00 -25.76
C ILE A 7 -8.02 29.65 -25.66
N PHE A 8 -7.63 29.11 -26.81
CA PHE A 8 -6.85 27.88 -26.93
C PHE A 8 -5.39 28.16 -26.53
N ASN A 9 -4.98 27.71 -25.34
CA ASN A 9 -3.62 27.93 -24.85
C ASN A 9 -2.65 26.89 -25.44
N ALA A 10 -2.08 27.21 -26.61
CA ALA A 10 -1.12 26.37 -27.32
C ALA A 10 0.12 25.96 -26.48
N LYS A 11 0.45 26.74 -25.45
CA LYS A 11 1.54 26.44 -24.51
C LYS A 11 1.21 25.21 -23.64
N LYS A 12 -0.06 25.04 -23.25
CA LYS A 12 -0.57 23.90 -22.47
C LYS A 12 -0.52 22.58 -23.27
N LEU A 13 -0.81 22.64 -24.57
CA LEU A 13 -0.74 21.48 -25.46
C LEU A 13 0.72 21.09 -25.75
N PHE A 14 1.59 22.08 -25.97
CA PHE A 14 3.01 21.84 -26.23
C PHE A 14 3.73 21.21 -25.03
N LEU A 15 3.51 21.72 -23.81
CA LEU A 15 4.09 21.13 -22.59
C LEU A 15 3.60 19.70 -22.33
N ARG A 16 2.33 19.40 -22.61
CA ARG A 16 1.80 18.02 -22.50
C ARG A 16 2.44 17.07 -23.51
N ILE A 17 2.63 17.51 -24.75
CA ILE A 17 3.29 16.70 -25.80
C ILE A 17 4.76 16.46 -25.45
N VAL A 18 5.48 17.47 -24.94
CA VAL A 18 6.88 17.34 -24.53
C VAL A 18 7.03 16.38 -23.34
N ARG A 19 6.14 16.45 -22.33
CA ARG A 19 6.13 15.48 -21.22
C ARG A 19 5.82 14.06 -21.69
N ALA A 20 4.85 13.87 -22.60
CA ALA A 20 4.52 12.56 -23.16
C ALA A 20 5.66 11.96 -24.01
N LEU A 21 6.36 12.79 -24.79
CA LEU A 21 7.53 12.36 -25.57
C LEU A 21 8.72 11.99 -24.67
N LYS A 22 8.96 12.76 -23.61
CA LYS A 22 9.96 12.43 -22.60
C LYS A 22 9.63 11.11 -21.90
N PHE A 23 8.37 10.90 -21.53
CA PHE A 23 7.88 9.64 -20.94
C PHE A 23 8.06 8.42 -21.86
N TRP A 24 7.87 8.59 -23.18
CA TRP A 24 8.06 7.53 -24.15
C TRP A 24 9.54 7.17 -24.36
N VAL A 25 10.41 8.19 -24.39
CA VAL A 25 11.87 8.01 -24.50
C VAL A 25 12.45 7.39 -23.22
N ASP A 26 12.01 7.86 -22.05
CA ASP A 26 12.44 7.33 -20.75
C ASP A 26 11.91 5.90 -20.53
N GLY A 27 10.67 5.61 -20.98
CA GLY A 27 10.09 4.26 -20.96
C GLY A 27 10.84 3.23 -21.83
N LEU A 28 11.42 3.67 -22.95
CA LEU A 28 12.29 2.83 -23.80
C LEU A 28 13.67 2.58 -23.17
N PHE A 29 14.19 3.54 -22.40
CA PHE A 29 15.43 3.36 -21.63
C PHE A 29 15.21 2.47 -20.39
N LEU A 30 14.06 2.56 -19.73
CA LEU A 30 13.67 1.70 -18.61
C LEU A 30 13.56 0.22 -19.01
N GLN A 31 13.02 -0.10 -20.19
CA GLN A 31 12.95 -1.51 -20.65
C GLN A 31 14.33 -2.17 -20.84
N LYS A 32 15.37 -1.40 -21.17
CA LYS A 32 16.75 -1.91 -21.24
C LYS A 32 17.41 -2.07 -19.87
N ASN A 33 16.95 -1.31 -18.85
CA ASN A 33 17.52 -1.33 -17.51
C ASN A 33 16.81 -2.28 -16.54
N ILE A 34 15.57 -2.73 -16.83
CA ILE A 34 14.90 -3.79 -16.06
C ILE A 34 15.66 -5.13 -16.16
N GLN A 35 16.44 -5.36 -17.23
CA GLN A 35 17.31 -6.53 -17.33
C GLN A 35 18.67 -6.39 -16.61
N THR A 36 19.03 -5.20 -16.11
CA THR A 36 20.37 -4.93 -15.53
C THR A 36 20.37 -4.32 -14.13
N LYS A 37 19.23 -3.93 -13.55
CA LYS A 37 19.12 -3.64 -12.10
C LYS A 37 18.93 -4.93 -11.28
N VAL A 38 19.92 -5.83 -11.33
CA VAL A 38 20.18 -6.73 -10.20
C VAL A 38 21.08 -5.93 -9.25
N GLY A 39 20.46 -5.03 -8.48
CA GLY A 39 21.08 -4.53 -7.26
C GLY A 39 21.47 -5.74 -6.42
N LYS A 40 22.65 -5.70 -5.79
CA LYS A 40 23.10 -6.78 -4.90
C LYS A 40 22.12 -6.92 -3.74
N ASN A 41 21.09 -7.76 -3.91
CA ASN A 41 20.12 -8.06 -2.88
C ASN A 41 20.84 -8.63 -1.66
N LYS A 42 20.62 -8.03 -0.49
CA LYS A 42 20.88 -8.68 0.79
C LYS A 42 19.80 -9.74 0.99
N ALA A 43 19.88 -10.84 0.25
CA ALA A 43 19.05 -12.00 0.52
C ALA A 43 19.30 -12.42 1.98
N MET A 44 18.25 -12.35 2.81
CA MET A 44 18.36 -12.68 4.22
C MET A 44 18.02 -14.16 4.41
N ASN A 45 18.94 -14.93 4.97
CA ASN A 45 18.64 -16.30 5.37
C ASN A 45 18.02 -16.29 6.78
N PHE A 46 16.77 -16.74 6.89
CA PHE A 46 16.07 -16.85 8.16
C PHE A 46 14.97 -17.90 8.08
N ALA A 47 14.83 -18.72 9.13
CA ALA A 47 13.80 -19.75 9.25
C ALA A 47 13.85 -20.78 8.11
N GLY A 48 15.06 -21.11 7.65
CA GLY A 48 15.31 -22.07 6.57
C GLY A 48 14.89 -21.58 5.18
N ARG A 49 14.74 -20.26 4.98
CA ARG A 49 14.41 -19.64 3.69
C ARG A 49 15.34 -18.47 3.40
N ASN A 50 15.57 -18.22 2.11
CA ASN A 50 16.23 -17.01 1.63
C ASN A 50 15.13 -16.02 1.24
N TRP A 51 14.98 -14.97 2.01
CA TRP A 51 14.01 -13.91 1.77
C TRP A 51 14.58 -12.86 0.82
N TYR A 52 13.72 -12.32 -0.04
CA TYR A 52 14.06 -11.23 -0.94
C TYR A 52 14.20 -9.92 -0.17
N TYR A 53 13.21 -9.61 0.66
CA TYR A 53 13.11 -8.36 1.43
C TYR A 53 13.99 -8.37 2.69
N SER A 54 14.47 -7.20 3.09
CA SER A 54 15.25 -6.99 4.32
C SER A 54 14.35 -6.55 5.48
N TYR A 55 13.75 -7.51 6.17
CA TYR A 55 12.84 -7.26 7.29
C TYR A 55 13.54 -6.54 8.46
N ARG A 56 13.03 -5.36 8.83
CA ARG A 56 13.45 -4.53 9.95
C ARG A 56 12.82 -5.00 11.25
N GLU A 57 11.51 -5.25 11.26
CA GLU A 57 10.75 -5.48 12.48
C GLU A 57 10.12 -6.87 12.58
N LEU A 58 9.62 -7.44 11.48
CA LEU A 58 8.85 -8.68 11.52
C LEU A 58 9.61 -9.82 12.19
N PHE A 59 10.86 -10.07 11.80
CA PHE A 59 11.62 -11.20 12.36
C PHE A 59 12.05 -11.00 13.82
N SER A 60 11.92 -9.79 14.38
CA SER A 60 12.23 -9.52 15.79
C SER A 60 11.13 -9.99 16.74
N ILE A 61 9.88 -10.14 16.26
CA ILE A 61 8.72 -10.41 17.14
C ILE A 61 8.61 -11.86 17.61
N GLY A 62 9.40 -12.78 17.05
CA GLY A 62 9.27 -14.21 17.29
C GLY A 62 10.53 -15.00 17.00
N THR A 63 10.53 -16.28 17.39
CA THR A 63 11.70 -17.14 17.18
C THR A 63 11.74 -17.73 15.78
N GLU A 64 12.94 -18.03 15.28
CA GLU A 64 13.14 -18.67 13.99
C GLU A 64 12.32 -19.97 13.84
N LYS A 65 12.17 -20.75 14.92
CA LYS A 65 11.33 -21.96 14.95
C LYS A 65 9.84 -21.65 14.71
N LYS A 66 9.32 -20.57 15.34
CA LYS A 66 7.93 -20.14 15.12
C LYS A 66 7.74 -19.66 13.68
N PHE A 67 8.67 -18.87 13.16
CA PHE A 67 8.66 -18.42 11.77
C PHE A 67 8.76 -19.55 10.76
N ASN A 68 9.60 -20.55 11.00
CA ASN A 68 9.70 -21.72 10.13
C ASN A 68 8.36 -22.47 10.08
N LYS A 69 7.72 -22.69 11.24
CA LYS A 69 6.40 -23.32 11.31
C LYS A 69 5.33 -22.48 10.59
N ALA A 70 5.25 -21.18 10.89
CA ALA A 70 4.23 -20.29 10.33
C ALA A 70 4.39 -20.12 8.81
N SER A 71 5.62 -19.88 8.34
CA SER A 71 5.92 -19.74 6.91
C SER A 71 5.60 -21.00 6.11
N ASN A 72 5.81 -22.20 6.69
CA ASN A 72 5.44 -23.47 6.08
C ASN A 72 3.92 -23.68 6.04
N ASP A 73 3.19 -23.38 7.13
CA ASP A 73 1.72 -23.39 7.15
C ASP A 73 1.15 -22.45 6.08
N ILE A 74 1.60 -21.20 6.05
CA ILE A 74 1.12 -20.18 5.10
C ILE A 74 1.45 -20.58 3.66
N ALA A 75 2.69 -21.01 3.38
CA ALA A 75 3.07 -21.48 2.05
C ALA A 75 2.23 -22.69 1.58
N SER A 76 1.83 -23.58 2.49
CA SER A 76 0.96 -24.70 2.15
C SER A 76 -0.43 -24.24 1.70
N ARG A 77 -0.99 -23.20 2.34
CA ARG A 77 -2.28 -22.60 1.95
C ARG A 77 -2.18 -21.93 0.59
N TYR A 78 -1.11 -21.17 0.35
CA TYR A 78 -0.85 -20.62 -0.98
C TYR A 78 -0.64 -21.69 -2.03
N ALA A 79 -0.03 -22.83 -1.70
CA ALA A 79 0.13 -23.92 -2.64
C ALA A 79 -1.19 -24.63 -2.96
N LEU A 80 -2.16 -24.66 -2.04
CA LEU A 80 -3.52 -25.15 -2.34
C LEU A 80 -4.23 -24.21 -3.31
N LEU A 81 -4.16 -22.89 -3.04
CA LEU A 81 -4.71 -21.85 -3.89
C LEU A 81 -4.14 -21.90 -5.32
N THR A 82 -2.81 -21.95 -5.47
CA THR A 82 -2.16 -21.88 -6.79
C THR A 82 -2.22 -23.19 -7.58
N LYS A 83 -2.69 -24.29 -7.00
CA LYS A 83 -2.96 -25.53 -7.75
C LYS A 83 -4.24 -25.46 -8.57
N SER A 84 -5.18 -24.59 -8.20
CA SER A 84 -6.41 -24.33 -8.96
C SER A 84 -6.35 -23.00 -9.71
N TRP A 85 -5.13 -22.52 -10.00
CA TRP A 85 -4.92 -21.21 -10.61
C TRP A 85 -5.54 -21.13 -12.01
N ASN A 86 -6.06 -19.96 -12.33
CA ASN A 86 -6.64 -19.60 -13.62
C ASN A 86 -6.58 -18.07 -13.77
N GLU A 87 -6.98 -17.56 -14.93
CA GLU A 87 -7.01 -16.12 -15.23
C GLU A 87 -7.80 -15.30 -14.19
N ASP A 88 -8.89 -15.86 -13.64
CA ASP A 88 -9.76 -15.20 -12.67
C ASP A 88 -9.04 -15.03 -11.32
N LEU A 89 -8.51 -16.10 -10.76
CA LEU A 89 -7.71 -16.06 -9.53
C LEU A 89 -6.47 -15.18 -9.71
N ASN A 90 -5.79 -15.27 -10.86
CA ASN A 90 -4.66 -14.42 -11.16
C ASN A 90 -5.04 -12.94 -11.12
N SER A 91 -6.15 -12.58 -11.74
CA SER A 91 -6.67 -11.21 -11.77
C SER A 91 -7.04 -10.71 -10.38
N GLN A 92 -7.71 -11.53 -9.57
CA GLN A 92 -8.05 -11.20 -8.18
C GLN A 92 -6.78 -10.94 -7.37
N TRP A 93 -5.79 -11.83 -7.44
CA TRP A 93 -4.56 -11.69 -6.67
C TRP A 93 -3.66 -10.56 -7.16
N THR A 94 -3.63 -10.29 -8.47
CA THR A 94 -2.94 -9.11 -9.02
C THR A 94 -3.60 -7.82 -8.51
N SER A 95 -4.93 -7.77 -8.46
CA SER A 95 -5.69 -6.63 -7.93
C SER A 95 -5.47 -6.45 -6.42
N ARG A 96 -5.43 -7.55 -5.66
CA ARG A 96 -5.09 -7.55 -4.23
C ARG A 96 -3.67 -7.06 -3.97
N THR A 97 -2.69 -7.51 -4.75
CA THR A 97 -1.30 -7.04 -4.68
C THR A 97 -1.23 -5.53 -4.95
N TYR A 98 -1.90 -5.04 -6.00
CA TYR A 98 -1.98 -3.61 -6.30
C TYR A 98 -2.63 -2.80 -5.17
N LEU A 99 -3.76 -3.27 -4.62
CA LEU A 99 -4.40 -2.61 -3.49
C LEU A 99 -3.49 -2.60 -2.25
N SER A 100 -2.77 -3.69 -1.99
CA SER A 100 -1.81 -3.75 -0.88
C SER A 100 -0.64 -2.79 -1.07
N THR A 101 -0.13 -2.60 -2.29
CA THR A 101 0.90 -1.58 -2.52
C THR A 101 0.35 -0.18 -2.31
N LYS A 102 -0.86 0.11 -2.81
CA LYS A 102 -1.56 1.39 -2.52
C LYS A 102 -1.73 1.64 -1.03
N MET A 103 -2.06 0.63 -0.23
CA MET A 103 -2.20 0.78 1.21
C MET A 103 -0.90 1.18 1.91
N ILE A 104 0.25 0.66 1.45
CA ILE A 104 1.57 1.06 1.95
C ILE A 104 1.86 2.52 1.56
N LEU A 105 1.68 2.88 0.28
CA LEU A 105 1.92 4.24 -0.20
C LEU A 105 1.02 5.26 0.50
N ASN A 106 -0.25 4.93 0.70
CA ASN A 106 -1.19 5.77 1.45
C ASN A 106 -0.76 5.95 2.90
N ALA A 107 -0.28 4.90 3.56
CA ALA A 107 0.23 5.02 4.92
C ALA A 107 1.47 5.93 4.99
N THR A 108 2.39 5.83 4.02
CA THR A 108 3.54 6.74 3.90
C THR A 108 3.09 8.19 3.77
N VAL A 109 2.16 8.50 2.87
CA VAL A 109 1.61 9.87 2.70
C VAL A 109 0.99 10.38 4.00
N LEU A 110 0.15 9.56 4.66
CA LEU A 110 -0.53 9.96 5.90
C LEU A 110 0.45 10.24 7.04
N LEU A 111 1.55 9.48 7.14
CA LEU A 111 2.59 9.73 8.14
C LEU A 111 3.39 11.01 7.84
N LYS A 112 3.68 11.28 6.56
CA LYS A 112 4.30 12.56 6.16
C LYS A 112 3.39 13.75 6.43
N GLN A 113 2.10 13.63 6.13
CA GLN A 113 1.11 14.65 6.49
C GLN A 113 0.99 14.83 8.00
N ARG A 114 1.23 13.77 8.79
CA ARG A 114 1.21 13.83 10.25
C ARG A 114 2.41 14.61 10.78
N GLU A 115 3.60 14.42 10.22
CA GLU A 115 4.78 15.25 10.51
C GLU A 115 4.48 16.73 10.23
N PHE A 116 4.01 17.05 9.01
CA PHE A 116 3.66 18.41 8.62
C PHE A 116 2.56 19.02 9.51
N ALA A 117 1.53 18.25 9.88
CA ALA A 117 0.46 18.70 10.76
C ALA A 117 0.98 19.02 12.18
N GLN A 118 1.97 18.27 12.68
CA GLN A 118 2.60 18.55 13.97
C GLN A 118 3.41 19.85 13.91
N GLU A 119 4.22 20.03 12.87
CA GLU A 119 5.02 21.24 12.65
C GLU A 119 4.14 22.48 12.47
N SER A 120 3.02 22.33 11.77
CA SER A 120 2.03 23.39 11.53
C SER A 120 1.04 23.59 12.68
N ASN A 121 1.21 22.88 13.81
CA ASN A 121 0.31 22.95 14.97
C ASN A 121 -1.17 22.61 14.67
N LEU A 122 -1.42 21.77 13.65
CA LEU A 122 -2.73 21.22 13.28
C LEU A 122 -3.07 19.97 14.11
N ARG A 123 -3.03 20.12 15.44
CA ARG A 123 -3.11 19.02 16.43
C ARG A 123 -4.35 18.13 16.31
N VAL A 124 -5.48 18.71 15.89
CA VAL A 124 -6.76 17.99 15.74
C VAL A 124 -6.68 16.88 14.67
N VAL A 125 -5.80 17.01 13.69
CA VAL A 125 -5.70 16.11 12.54
C VAL A 125 -4.78 14.91 12.85
N VAL A 126 -3.85 15.04 13.79
CA VAL A 126 -2.83 14.01 14.08
C VAL A 126 -3.46 12.64 14.40
N PRO A 127 -4.44 12.49 15.32
CA PRO A 127 -5.01 11.17 15.61
C PRO A 127 -5.78 10.56 14.43
N TYR A 128 -6.30 11.40 13.53
CA TYR A 128 -6.95 10.94 12.31
C TYR A 128 -5.92 10.30 11.36
N LEU A 129 -4.82 11.02 11.08
CA LEU A 129 -3.77 10.56 10.19
C LEU A 129 -3.12 9.27 10.69
N GLU A 130 -2.77 9.21 11.98
CA GLU A 130 -2.16 8.03 12.60
C GLU A 130 -3.09 6.81 12.52
N TYR A 131 -4.37 6.98 12.83
CA TYR A 131 -5.35 5.90 12.75
C TYR A 131 -5.51 5.37 11.32
N TYR A 132 -5.62 6.27 10.33
CA TYR A 132 -5.83 5.87 8.94
C TYR A 132 -4.59 5.32 8.26
N ALA A 133 -3.38 5.74 8.68
CA ALA A 133 -2.14 5.13 8.24
C ALA A 133 -2.09 3.65 8.64
N VAL A 134 -2.33 3.37 9.94
CA VAL A 134 -2.35 2.01 10.47
C VAL A 134 -3.51 1.19 9.86
N LEU A 135 -4.70 1.77 9.71
CA LEU A 135 -5.83 1.10 9.08
C LEU A 135 -5.56 0.71 7.62
N SER A 136 -4.86 1.56 6.86
CA SER A 136 -4.44 1.24 5.49
C SER A 136 -3.56 -0.01 5.49
N LEU A 137 -2.54 -0.05 6.34
CA LEU A 137 -1.65 -1.21 6.46
C LEU A 137 -2.36 -2.48 6.93
N LEU A 138 -3.32 -2.36 7.87
CA LEU A 138 -4.17 -3.49 8.26
C LEU A 138 -4.93 -4.07 7.06
N ARG A 139 -5.49 -3.21 6.19
CA ARG A 139 -6.14 -3.65 4.95
C ARG A 139 -5.14 -4.28 3.98
N GLY A 140 -3.93 -3.71 3.86
CA GLY A 140 -2.84 -4.28 3.07
C GLY A 140 -2.52 -5.72 3.48
N VAL A 141 -2.40 -5.98 4.79
CA VAL A 141 -2.24 -7.35 5.31
C VAL A 141 -3.42 -8.24 4.92
N VAL A 142 -4.66 -7.76 5.07
CA VAL A 142 -5.86 -8.54 4.72
C VAL A 142 -5.89 -8.92 3.23
N PHE A 143 -5.51 -8.00 2.35
CA PHE A 143 -5.38 -8.29 0.92
C PHE A 143 -4.36 -9.39 0.63
N MET A 144 -3.42 -9.67 1.54
CA MET A 144 -2.44 -10.73 1.40
C MET A 144 -2.74 -11.97 2.28
N LEU A 145 -3.99 -12.19 2.70
CA LEU A 145 -4.36 -13.41 3.44
C LEU A 145 -4.85 -14.53 2.49
N PRO A 146 -4.23 -15.72 2.48
CA PRO A 146 -4.61 -16.83 1.59
C PRO A 146 -5.97 -17.48 1.93
N ASP A 147 -6.55 -17.16 3.08
CA ASP A 147 -7.83 -17.73 3.53
C ASP A 147 -8.99 -16.72 3.47
N LYS A 148 -8.80 -15.65 2.69
CA LYS A 148 -9.84 -14.64 2.41
C LYS A 148 -10.12 -14.63 0.93
N ASP A 149 -11.39 -14.77 0.60
CA ASP A 149 -11.88 -14.70 -0.76
C ASP A 149 -12.05 -13.25 -1.19
N TRP A 150 -11.87 -12.99 -2.48
CA TRP A 150 -12.11 -11.67 -3.08
C TRP A 150 -13.59 -11.26 -2.97
N GLU A 151 -14.49 -12.25 -3.03
CA GLU A 151 -15.94 -12.09 -2.98
C GLU A 151 -16.47 -10.97 -3.88
N ASP A 152 -16.01 -10.94 -5.13
CA ASP A 152 -16.41 -9.94 -6.13
C ASP A 152 -16.16 -8.49 -5.69
N GLY A 153 -15.02 -8.24 -5.03
CA GLY A 153 -14.62 -6.92 -4.55
C GLY A 153 -15.01 -6.61 -3.11
N LYS A 154 -15.90 -7.40 -2.48
CA LYS A 154 -16.33 -7.18 -1.09
C LYS A 154 -15.20 -7.20 -0.07
N LEU A 155 -14.06 -7.82 -0.39
CA LEU A 155 -12.87 -7.76 0.47
C LEU A 155 -12.36 -6.32 0.68
N ILE A 156 -12.60 -5.41 -0.26
CA ILE A 156 -12.25 -3.99 -0.17
C ILE A 156 -13.11 -3.28 0.89
N GLU A 157 -14.37 -3.71 1.03
CA GLU A 157 -15.40 -3.06 1.84
C GLU A 157 -15.42 -3.52 3.31
N ILE A 158 -14.48 -4.36 3.73
CA ILE A 158 -14.46 -4.87 5.10
C ILE A 158 -14.39 -3.74 6.13
N SER A 159 -15.11 -3.95 7.24
CA SER A 159 -15.13 -2.98 8.35
C SER A 159 -13.76 -2.85 9.02
N HIS A 160 -13.52 -1.71 9.66
CA HIS A 160 -12.26 -1.46 10.37
C HIS A 160 -12.02 -2.51 11.47
N ALA A 161 -13.07 -2.88 12.21
CA ALA A 161 -12.98 -3.90 13.26
C ALA A 161 -12.62 -5.27 12.67
N LYS A 162 -13.13 -5.61 11.48
CA LYS A 162 -12.78 -6.85 10.80
C LYS A 162 -11.32 -6.85 10.34
N ALA A 163 -10.84 -5.76 9.76
CA ALA A 163 -9.43 -5.62 9.37
C ALA A 163 -8.49 -5.78 10.56
N ILE A 164 -8.76 -5.10 11.68
CA ILE A 164 -7.99 -5.25 12.94
C ILE A 164 -7.97 -6.72 13.39
N SER A 165 -9.14 -7.37 13.48
CA SER A 165 -9.22 -8.75 13.96
C SER A 165 -8.43 -9.70 13.08
N LEU A 166 -8.64 -9.66 11.76
CA LEU A 166 -8.00 -10.57 10.82
C LEU A 166 -6.47 -10.45 10.85
N THR A 167 -5.97 -9.22 10.87
CA THR A 167 -4.53 -8.97 10.92
C THR A 167 -3.91 -9.41 12.25
N CYS A 168 -4.56 -9.13 13.38
CA CYS A 168 -4.07 -9.57 14.69
C CYS A 168 -4.07 -11.10 14.81
N ASP A 169 -5.14 -11.77 14.33
CA ASP A 169 -5.21 -13.23 14.28
C ASP A 169 -4.09 -13.82 13.40
N TRP A 170 -3.71 -13.10 12.33
CA TRP A 170 -2.59 -13.48 11.48
C TRP A 170 -1.24 -13.33 12.19
N ILE A 171 -1.00 -12.20 12.86
CA ILE A 171 0.22 -11.94 13.65
C ILE A 171 0.38 -12.99 14.76
N ALA A 172 -0.72 -13.44 15.34
CA ALA A 172 -0.75 -14.43 16.41
C ALA A 172 -0.16 -15.80 16.00
N LYS A 173 -0.05 -16.09 14.69
CA LYS A 173 0.68 -17.26 14.17
C LYS A 173 2.19 -17.18 14.45
N PHE A 174 2.74 -15.98 14.50
CA PHE A 174 4.15 -15.73 14.80
C PHE A 174 4.36 -15.49 16.29
N ASP A 175 3.56 -14.61 16.90
CA ASP A 175 3.62 -14.34 18.33
C ASP A 175 2.28 -13.82 18.91
N GLN A 176 1.83 -14.46 19.99
CA GLN A 176 0.53 -14.18 20.62
C GLN A 176 0.54 -12.91 21.46
N GLU A 177 1.65 -12.60 22.14
CA GLU A 177 1.74 -11.40 22.97
C GLU A 177 1.88 -10.18 22.07
N LYS A 178 2.71 -10.26 21.02
CA LYS A 178 2.79 -9.18 20.02
C LYS A 178 1.44 -8.93 19.33
N ALA A 179 0.67 -9.98 19.02
CA ALA A 179 -0.67 -9.80 18.46
C ALA A 179 -1.62 -9.03 19.39
N LYS A 180 -1.56 -9.29 20.71
CA LYS A 180 -2.35 -8.54 21.70
C LYS A 180 -1.89 -7.09 21.80
N GLU A 181 -0.59 -6.85 21.77
CA GLU A 181 0.01 -5.52 21.78
C GLU A 181 -0.44 -4.70 20.56
N VAL A 182 -0.29 -5.26 19.35
CA VAL A 182 -0.77 -4.64 18.10
C VAL A 182 -2.28 -4.34 18.16
N LYS A 183 -3.08 -5.27 18.70
CA LYS A 183 -4.52 -5.05 18.88
C LYS A 183 -4.82 -3.91 19.85
N SER A 184 -4.10 -3.83 20.96
CA SER A 184 -4.23 -2.75 21.94
C SER A 184 -3.88 -1.40 21.31
N PHE A 185 -2.78 -1.34 20.57
CA PHE A 185 -2.34 -0.17 19.82
C PHE A 185 -3.40 0.30 18.81
N CYS A 186 -3.93 -0.62 17.97
CA CYS A 186 -4.98 -0.28 17.01
C CYS A 186 -6.25 0.27 17.69
N ASN A 187 -6.64 -0.32 18.82
CA ASN A 187 -7.79 0.13 19.60
C ASN A 187 -7.55 1.49 20.25
N GLN A 188 -6.33 1.76 20.71
CA GLN A 188 -5.93 3.07 21.22
C GLN A 188 -6.07 4.13 20.13
N LEU A 189 -5.45 3.96 18.96
CA LEU A 189 -5.56 4.93 17.86
C LEU A 189 -7.02 5.17 17.45
N LYS A 190 -7.82 4.11 17.34
CA LYS A 190 -9.24 4.22 17.05
C LYS A 190 -9.97 5.08 18.09
N ALA A 191 -9.75 4.80 19.37
CA ALA A 191 -10.39 5.52 20.47
C ALA A 191 -9.98 7.00 20.48
N GLN A 192 -8.70 7.31 20.21
CA GLN A 192 -8.21 8.69 20.14
C GLN A 192 -8.84 9.46 18.96
N ARG A 193 -8.89 8.84 17.78
CA ARG A 193 -9.56 9.40 16.60
C ARG A 193 -11.05 9.67 16.86
N GLU A 194 -11.76 8.74 17.51
CA GLU A 194 -13.17 8.90 17.88
C GLU A 194 -13.39 9.99 18.95
N LEU A 195 -12.50 10.08 19.94
CA LEU A 195 -12.57 11.13 20.97
C LEU A 195 -12.49 12.51 20.34
N ILE A 196 -11.51 12.75 19.49
CA ILE A 196 -11.33 14.04 18.83
C ILE A 196 -12.46 14.33 17.84
N SER A 197 -12.84 13.37 17.01
CA SER A 197 -13.82 13.60 15.93
C SER A 197 -15.26 13.72 16.42
N TYR A 198 -15.65 12.97 17.45
CA TYR A 198 -17.06 12.84 17.84
C TYR A 198 -17.37 13.34 19.24
N LYS A 199 -16.37 13.42 20.14
CA LYS A 199 -16.58 13.92 21.51
C LYS A 199 -16.10 15.35 21.69
N ALA A 200 -15.20 15.82 20.82
CA ALA A 200 -14.71 17.20 20.77
C ALA A 200 -14.41 17.78 22.18
N PRO A 201 -13.48 17.14 22.93
CA PRO A 201 -13.20 17.54 24.30
C PRO A 201 -12.74 19.01 24.37
N ALA A 202 -13.28 19.78 25.32
CA ALA A 202 -12.90 21.18 25.52
C ALA A 202 -11.43 21.36 25.94
N SER A 203 -10.79 20.30 26.45
CA SER A 203 -9.36 20.24 26.74
C SER A 203 -8.47 19.99 25.50
N GLY A 204 -9.07 19.88 24.31
CA GLY A 204 -8.38 19.40 23.12
C GLY A 204 -7.79 18.00 23.32
N ASP A 205 -6.61 17.77 22.75
CA ASP A 205 -5.81 16.55 22.78
C ASP A 205 -4.98 16.37 24.06
N ALA A 206 -5.14 17.21 25.09
CA ALA A 206 -4.36 17.13 26.33
C ALA A 206 -4.47 15.78 27.07
N ASN A 207 -5.54 15.03 26.84
CA ASN A 207 -5.78 13.72 27.45
C ASN A 207 -5.39 12.54 26.53
N LEU A 208 -4.78 12.80 25.38
CA LEU A 208 -4.28 11.75 24.49
C LEU A 208 -2.89 11.30 24.95
N GLY A 209 -2.67 9.99 24.99
CA GLY A 209 -1.35 9.40 25.21
C GLY A 209 -0.69 9.06 23.88
N PHE A 210 0.45 9.69 23.58
CA PHE A 210 1.26 9.44 22.39
C PHE A 210 2.53 8.62 22.70
N ASP A 211 2.50 7.86 23.81
CA ASP A 211 3.61 6.98 24.22
C ASP A 211 3.53 5.65 23.46
N TYR A 212 3.77 5.72 22.16
CA TYR A 212 3.89 4.57 21.27
C TYR A 212 4.80 4.90 20.09
N ASP A 213 5.39 3.86 19.53
CA ASP A 213 6.20 3.95 18.31
C ASP A 213 5.34 3.61 17.10
N ILE A 214 4.78 4.63 16.44
CA ILE A 214 3.92 4.45 15.28
C ILE A 214 4.68 3.89 14.08
N GLU A 215 5.94 4.29 13.89
CA GLU A 215 6.78 3.82 12.78
C GLU A 215 7.09 2.33 12.94
N TYR A 216 7.39 1.88 14.15
CA TYR A 216 7.55 0.45 14.46
C TYR A 216 6.32 -0.36 14.06
N PHE A 217 5.12 0.03 14.51
CA PHE A 217 3.89 -0.72 14.19
C PHE A 217 3.53 -0.64 12.70
N ALA A 218 3.74 0.51 12.06
CA ALA A 218 3.52 0.68 10.64
C ALA A 218 4.48 -0.21 9.82
N THR A 219 5.76 -0.20 10.14
CA THR A 219 6.78 -1.05 9.52
C THR A 219 6.44 -2.52 9.69
N LEU A 220 6.12 -2.94 10.91
CA LEU A 220 5.71 -4.32 11.20
C LEU A 220 4.52 -4.76 10.33
N LEU A 221 3.48 -3.93 10.20
CA LEU A 221 2.29 -4.26 9.40
C LEU A 221 2.59 -4.32 7.89
N ALA A 222 3.38 -3.37 7.37
CA ALA A 222 3.84 -3.39 5.98
C ALA A 222 4.65 -4.67 5.68
N GLU A 223 5.54 -5.04 6.60
CA GLU A 223 6.36 -6.24 6.49
C GLU A 223 5.56 -7.53 6.59
N VAL A 224 4.51 -7.59 7.42
CA VAL A 224 3.59 -8.73 7.43
C VAL A 224 2.93 -8.90 6.05
N ALA A 225 2.51 -7.81 5.40
CA ALA A 225 1.93 -7.88 4.05
C ALA A 225 2.98 -8.35 3.02
N GLN A 226 4.20 -7.79 3.06
CA GLN A 226 5.31 -8.18 2.20
C GLN A 226 5.69 -9.66 2.37
N PHE A 227 5.80 -10.13 3.61
CA PHE A 227 6.07 -11.54 3.93
C PHE A 227 5.07 -12.47 3.26
N ASN A 228 3.78 -12.16 3.36
CA ASN A 228 2.76 -12.97 2.69
C ASN A 228 2.88 -12.91 1.17
N SER A 229 3.24 -11.75 0.60
CA SER A 229 3.41 -11.58 -0.85
C SER A 229 4.59 -12.35 -1.42
N GLU A 230 5.71 -12.46 -0.70
CA GLU A 230 6.85 -13.30 -1.12
C GLU A 230 6.47 -14.79 -1.15
N LEU A 231 5.63 -15.22 -0.21
CA LEU A 231 5.12 -16.60 -0.18
C LEU A 231 4.13 -16.89 -1.30
N LEU A 232 3.25 -15.92 -1.60
CA LEU A 232 2.38 -16.00 -2.76
C LEU A 232 3.19 -16.09 -4.04
N GLU A 233 4.12 -15.15 -4.27
CA GLU A 233 4.95 -15.10 -5.48
C GLU A 233 5.74 -16.41 -5.68
N SER A 234 6.34 -16.93 -4.61
CA SER A 234 7.05 -18.21 -4.65
C SER A 234 6.12 -19.37 -5.04
N SER A 235 4.88 -19.35 -4.57
CA SER A 235 3.86 -20.35 -4.90
C SER A 235 3.40 -20.22 -6.36
N VAL A 236 3.15 -18.99 -6.82
CA VAL A 236 2.73 -18.69 -8.20
C VAL A 236 3.80 -19.12 -9.19
N LYS A 237 5.06 -18.74 -8.96
CA LYS A 237 6.20 -19.14 -9.81
C LYS A 237 6.36 -20.65 -9.94
N LYS A 238 5.99 -21.40 -8.90
CA LYS A 238 6.16 -22.85 -8.85
C LYS A 238 4.99 -23.63 -9.47
N ASN A 239 3.76 -23.17 -9.26
CA ASN A 239 2.57 -23.99 -9.49
C ASN A 239 1.68 -23.55 -10.66
N THR A 240 1.98 -22.42 -11.31
CA THR A 240 1.06 -21.80 -12.29
C THR A 240 1.65 -21.72 -13.71
N SER A 241 0.79 -21.70 -14.72
CA SER A 241 1.20 -21.44 -16.11
C SER A 241 1.26 -19.95 -16.39
N LYS A 242 2.16 -19.54 -17.29
CA LYS A 242 2.21 -18.16 -17.80
C LYS A 242 0.99 -17.80 -18.63
N ASP A 243 0.30 -18.79 -19.18
CA ASP A 243 -0.91 -18.56 -19.99
C ASP A 243 -2.06 -18.03 -19.12
N ASP A 244 -2.07 -18.37 -17.82
CA ASP A 244 -3.06 -17.87 -16.85
C ASP A 244 -2.71 -16.48 -16.28
N HIS A 245 -1.55 -15.92 -16.64
CA HIS A 245 -1.07 -14.63 -16.12
C HIS A 245 -1.70 -13.47 -16.91
N VAL A 246 -3.01 -13.32 -16.71
CA VAL A 246 -3.84 -12.30 -17.34
C VAL A 246 -4.56 -11.49 -16.26
N LEU A 247 -4.66 -10.18 -16.47
CA LEU A 247 -5.52 -9.30 -15.67
C LEU A 247 -6.79 -8.94 -16.46
N LEU A 248 -7.90 -9.56 -16.07
CA LEU A 248 -9.21 -9.35 -16.66
C LEU A 248 -9.78 -7.99 -16.26
N ASN A 249 -10.45 -7.31 -17.21
CA ASN A 249 -10.98 -5.96 -17.02
C ASN A 249 -11.95 -5.85 -15.84
N LYS A 250 -12.82 -6.85 -15.66
CA LYS A 250 -13.81 -6.84 -14.57
C LYS A 250 -13.17 -6.65 -13.18
N HIS A 251 -11.99 -7.22 -12.96
CA HIS A 251 -11.28 -7.10 -11.68
C HIS A 251 -10.51 -5.79 -11.56
N ALA A 252 -9.95 -5.29 -12.66
CA ALA A 252 -9.38 -3.96 -12.70
C ALA A 252 -10.44 -2.88 -12.43
N GLU A 253 -11.63 -3.01 -13.03
CA GLU A 253 -12.75 -2.09 -12.83
C GLU A 253 -13.24 -2.09 -11.38
N GLN A 254 -13.21 -3.22 -10.66
CA GLN A 254 -13.52 -3.28 -9.23
C GLN A 254 -12.53 -2.51 -8.34
N VAL A 255 -11.32 -2.28 -8.82
CA VAL A 255 -10.32 -1.45 -8.11
C VAL A 255 -10.58 0.03 -8.38
N CYS A 256 -10.88 0.38 -9.64
CA CYS A 256 -10.97 1.78 -10.06
C CYS A 256 -12.33 2.43 -9.78
N ASN A 257 -13.39 1.62 -9.68
CA ASN A 257 -14.75 2.09 -9.40
C ASN A 257 -15.08 1.78 -7.94
N ILE A 258 -15.40 2.83 -7.19
CA ILE A 258 -15.66 2.73 -5.76
C ILE A 258 -17.08 3.25 -5.51
N GLU A 259 -17.92 2.43 -4.90
CA GLU A 259 -19.23 2.86 -4.40
C GLU A 259 -19.18 2.98 -2.87
N ILE A 260 -19.54 4.15 -2.35
CA ILE A 260 -19.66 4.39 -0.90
C ILE A 260 -21.02 4.99 -0.63
N GLU A 261 -21.86 4.28 0.12
CA GLU A 261 -23.21 4.74 0.52
C GLU A 261 -24.08 5.21 -0.67
N GLY A 262 -23.95 4.55 -1.82
CA GLY A 262 -24.67 4.90 -3.05
C GLY A 262 -24.04 6.02 -3.89
N PHE A 263 -22.87 6.53 -3.50
CA PHE A 263 -22.09 7.47 -4.29
C PHE A 263 -20.97 6.74 -5.05
N GLU A 264 -20.97 6.92 -6.37
CA GLU A 264 -19.97 6.32 -7.26
C GLU A 264 -18.79 7.28 -7.48
N PHE A 265 -17.59 6.73 -7.36
CA PHE A 265 -16.32 7.39 -7.65
C PHE A 265 -15.54 6.56 -8.66
N HIS A 266 -14.90 7.24 -9.60
CA HIS A 266 -13.98 6.62 -10.56
C HIS A 266 -12.61 7.26 -10.44
N ASP A 267 -11.59 6.46 -10.14
CA ASP A 267 -10.21 6.93 -10.10
C ASP A 267 -9.52 6.66 -11.46
N GLY A 268 -9.25 7.75 -12.18
CA GLY A 268 -8.63 7.70 -13.50
C GLY A 268 -7.15 7.32 -13.46
N GLU A 269 -6.44 7.65 -12.38
CA GLU A 269 -5.04 7.26 -12.21
C GLU A 269 -4.93 5.78 -11.90
N ASP A 270 -5.82 5.24 -11.04
CA ASP A 270 -5.93 3.80 -10.82
C ASP A 270 -6.25 3.06 -12.13
N SER A 271 -7.18 3.57 -12.93
CA SER A 271 -7.51 3.00 -14.25
C SER A 271 -6.31 2.94 -15.18
N HIS A 272 -5.56 4.04 -15.28
CA HIS A 272 -4.33 4.09 -16.06
C HIS A 272 -3.26 3.12 -15.54
N ARG A 273 -3.11 3.02 -14.21
CA ARG A 273 -2.15 2.12 -13.56
C ARG A 273 -2.52 0.66 -13.72
N MET A 274 -3.80 0.31 -13.60
CA MET A 274 -4.28 -1.06 -13.81
C MET A 274 -4.15 -1.48 -15.28
N ASP A 275 -4.32 -0.57 -16.25
CA ASP A 275 -3.95 -0.85 -17.65
C ASP A 275 -2.44 -1.09 -17.81
N TYR A 276 -1.60 -0.32 -17.13
CA TYR A 276 -0.16 -0.53 -17.15
C TYR A 276 0.20 -1.91 -16.57
N VAL A 277 -0.34 -2.28 -15.40
CA VAL A 277 -0.18 -3.60 -14.79
C VAL A 277 -0.63 -4.69 -15.76
N ARG A 278 -1.82 -4.57 -16.36
CA ARG A 278 -2.35 -5.52 -17.36
C ARG A 278 -1.39 -5.73 -18.53
N ARG A 279 -0.67 -4.70 -18.97
CA ARG A 279 0.25 -4.80 -20.13
C ARG A 279 1.66 -5.23 -19.76
N LYS A 280 2.14 -4.92 -18.56
CA LYS A 280 3.56 -5.06 -18.19
C LYS A 280 3.81 -6.10 -17.11
N GLN A 281 2.87 -6.25 -16.18
CA GLN A 281 2.99 -7.13 -15.02
C GLN A 281 1.62 -7.76 -14.66
N PRO A 282 1.00 -8.57 -15.56
CA PRO A 282 -0.37 -9.08 -15.38
C PRO A 282 -0.44 -10.26 -14.41
N HIS A 283 0.40 -10.31 -13.38
CA HIS A 283 0.40 -11.34 -12.34
C HIS A 283 1.03 -10.77 -11.06
N PRO A 284 0.68 -11.30 -9.87
CA PRO A 284 1.22 -10.79 -8.62
C PRO A 284 2.72 -11.09 -8.49
N LEU A 285 3.47 -10.09 -8.00
CA LEU A 285 4.81 -10.24 -7.44
C LEU A 285 4.77 -9.94 -5.94
N ASN A 286 5.88 -10.12 -5.24
CA ASN A 286 5.99 -9.55 -3.90
C ASN A 286 5.86 -8.01 -3.95
N LEU A 287 5.39 -7.38 -2.88
CA LEU A 287 4.99 -5.97 -2.90
C LEU A 287 6.15 -5.04 -3.29
N GLU A 288 7.35 -5.28 -2.78
CA GLU A 288 8.56 -4.52 -3.15
C GLU A 288 8.82 -4.58 -4.67
N LEU A 289 8.77 -5.78 -5.27
CA LEU A 289 8.95 -5.95 -6.71
C LEU A 289 7.76 -5.50 -7.57
N PHE A 290 6.57 -5.42 -6.98
CA PHE A 290 5.37 -5.00 -7.69
C PHE A 290 5.29 -3.48 -7.81
N MET A 291 5.82 -2.75 -6.82
CA MET A 291 5.95 -1.29 -6.88
C MET A 291 6.96 -0.89 -7.97
N THR A 292 6.69 0.24 -8.63
CA THR A 292 7.61 0.85 -9.60
C THR A 292 7.91 2.28 -9.18
N GLU A 293 9.13 2.78 -9.46
CA GLU A 293 9.54 4.17 -9.17
C GLU A 293 8.44 5.16 -9.60
N GLY A 294 7.97 5.04 -10.86
CA GLY A 294 6.91 5.92 -11.37
C GLY A 294 5.56 5.77 -10.65
N GLN A 295 5.20 4.60 -10.10
CA GLN A 295 3.97 4.47 -9.30
C GLN A 295 4.11 5.18 -7.97
N VAL A 296 5.27 5.04 -7.33
CA VAL A 296 5.56 5.69 -6.05
C VAL A 296 5.54 7.20 -6.22
N GLU A 297 6.24 7.72 -7.22
CA GLU A 297 6.29 9.16 -7.54
C GLU A 297 4.90 9.73 -7.85
N ASP A 298 4.13 9.10 -8.75
CA ASP A 298 2.79 9.61 -9.09
C ASP A 298 1.83 9.53 -7.90
N PHE A 299 1.87 8.46 -7.10
CA PHE A 299 0.94 8.31 -5.98
C PHE A 299 1.26 9.28 -4.84
N ILE A 300 2.53 9.39 -4.44
CA ILE A 300 2.95 10.24 -3.33
C ILE A 300 2.93 11.71 -3.75
N GLY A 301 3.47 12.02 -4.94
CA GLY A 301 3.54 13.38 -5.47
C GLY A 301 2.18 13.98 -5.84
N ALA A 302 1.13 13.17 -6.03
CA ALA A 302 -0.24 13.66 -6.22
C ALA A 302 -0.79 14.43 -4.99
N TRP A 303 -0.13 14.34 -3.84
CA TRP A 303 -0.50 15.04 -2.62
C TRP A 303 0.31 16.30 -2.36
N ASP A 304 1.37 16.55 -3.13
CA ASP A 304 2.21 17.73 -2.97
C ASP A 304 1.48 19.00 -3.41
N ALA A 305 1.83 20.14 -2.81
CA ALA A 305 1.32 21.44 -3.24
C ALA A 305 1.65 21.70 -4.72
N ASP A 306 0.66 22.17 -5.47
CA ASP A 306 0.83 22.54 -6.87
C ASP A 306 1.75 23.77 -7.01
N ASP A 307 2.55 23.83 -8.08
CA ASP A 307 3.48 24.93 -8.42
C ASP A 307 2.85 26.34 -8.47
N TYR A 308 1.52 26.43 -8.42
CA TYR A 308 0.76 27.69 -8.54
C TYR A 308 0.03 28.07 -7.25
N GLU A 309 0.17 27.30 -6.17
CA GLU A 309 -0.39 27.69 -4.88
C GLU A 309 0.37 28.90 -4.31
N GLU A 310 -0.37 29.88 -3.77
CA GLU A 310 0.22 31.08 -3.17
C GLU A 310 0.47 30.84 -1.67
N GLY A 311 1.72 30.96 -1.21
CA GLY A 311 2.10 30.81 0.20
C GLY A 311 3.62 30.66 0.36
N SER A 312 4.11 30.66 1.59
CA SER A 312 5.52 30.30 1.86
C SER A 312 5.69 28.78 1.84
N GLU A 313 6.88 28.28 1.49
CA GLU A 313 7.18 26.83 1.52
C GLU A 313 6.81 26.18 2.86
N GLU A 314 7.02 26.88 3.98
CA GLU A 314 6.68 26.43 5.35
C GLU A 314 5.16 26.24 5.58
N GLN A 315 4.30 26.73 4.69
CA GLN A 315 2.84 26.62 4.77
C GLN A 315 2.28 25.58 3.82
N MET A 316 3.12 24.97 2.98
CA MET A 316 2.74 24.02 1.96
C MET A 316 3.21 22.63 2.34
N PHE A 317 2.36 21.64 2.06
CA PHE A 317 2.74 20.25 2.25
C PHE A 317 3.55 19.76 1.04
N TYR A 318 4.73 19.22 1.32
CA TYR A 318 5.52 18.44 0.39
C TYR A 318 5.87 17.12 1.05
N SER A 319 5.64 16.02 0.33
CA SER A 319 5.93 14.66 0.75
C SER A 319 7.43 14.36 0.86
N GLY A 320 8.28 15.28 0.41
CA GLY A 320 9.74 15.19 0.49
C GLY A 320 10.37 14.55 -0.74
N SER A 321 11.54 13.95 -0.57
CA SER A 321 12.26 13.26 -1.65
C SER A 321 12.08 11.74 -1.56
N PRO A 322 12.36 10.97 -2.62
CA PRO A 322 12.21 9.51 -2.61
C PRO A 322 12.90 8.80 -1.43
N SER A 323 14.05 9.31 -0.96
CA SER A 323 14.74 8.75 0.21
C SER A 323 13.97 8.90 1.52
N SER A 324 13.04 9.84 1.62
CA SER A 324 12.21 10.08 2.79
C SER A 324 10.94 9.24 2.83
N TRP A 325 10.64 8.48 1.77
CA TRP A 325 9.42 7.66 1.69
C TRP A 325 9.62 6.24 2.24
N GLN A 326 10.84 5.92 2.67
CA GLN A 326 11.26 4.57 3.06
C GLN A 326 11.09 4.28 4.56
N ASP A 327 10.53 5.22 5.32
CA ASP A 327 10.43 5.14 6.78
C ASP A 327 9.72 3.86 7.24
N ILE A 328 8.65 3.44 6.56
CA ILE A 328 7.87 2.25 6.92
C ILE A 328 7.99 1.07 5.95
N PHE A 329 8.46 1.31 4.72
CA PHE A 329 8.67 0.26 3.72
C PHE A 329 9.72 0.66 2.70
N ASP A 330 10.54 -0.28 2.21
CA ASP A 330 11.57 -0.02 1.21
C ASP A 330 10.96 0.19 -0.19
N VAL A 331 10.30 1.32 -0.41
CA VAL A 331 9.74 1.71 -1.72
C VAL A 331 10.88 2.01 -2.72
N PRO A 332 10.72 1.66 -4.01
CA PRO A 332 11.77 1.76 -5.03
C PRO A 332 12.23 3.17 -5.39
#